data_AF-A0AB37QAP1-F1
#
_entry.id   AF-A0AB37QAP1-F1
#
_cell.length_a   1.000
_cell.length_b   1.000
_cell.length_c   1.000
_cell.angle_alpha   90.00
_cell.angle_beta   90.00
_cell.angle_gamma   90.00
#
_symmetry.space_group_name_H-M   'P 1'
#
loop_
_entity.id
_entity.type
_entity.pdbx_description
1 polymer ?
#
loop_
_entity_poly.entity_id
_entity_poly.type
_entity_poly.pdbx_seq_one_letter_code
_entity_poly.pdbx_strand_id
1 'polypeptide(L)'
;GLWSTYFTKAMLEATFTDSKGIALEGGVLDFTLEFPVKEDKIEKRQISDSAGKIMHLIEFKGCEGGNYADDFVHYSNGKSTWSTRYEVGKYWAENVLLKDLADKPHEYWFGHICKRWLSNWSRD
;
A
#
# COMPACT_ATOMS: atom_id res chain seq x y z
N GLY A 1 5.02 25.78 11.77
CA GLY A 1 4.54 24.88 10.70
C GLY A 1 4.37 23.49 11.28
N LEU A 2 3.19 22.89 11.11
CA LEU A 2 2.94 21.51 11.53
C LEU A 2 3.45 20.56 10.43
N TRP A 3 4.45 19.75 10.76
CA TRP A 3 4.97 18.71 9.87
C TRP A 3 3.90 17.63 9.70
N SER A 4 3.44 17.40 8.46
CA SER A 4 2.59 16.26 8.12
C SER A 4 3.43 15.22 7.39
N THR A 5 3.48 14.00 7.92
CA THR A 5 4.15 12.87 7.25
C THR A 5 3.10 12.02 6.55
N TYR A 6 3.20 11.88 5.24
CA TYR A 6 2.44 10.92 4.44
C TYR A 6 3.39 10.29 3.41
N PHE A 7 3.11 9.05 3.02
CA PHE A 7 3.82 8.39 1.94
C PHE A 7 2.93 8.36 0.69
N THR A 8 3.54 8.51 -0.49
CA THR A 8 2.85 8.58 -1.79
C THR A 8 3.37 7.54 -2.77
N LYS A 9 4.34 6.73 -2.36
CA LYS A 9 4.98 5.72 -3.19
C LYS A 9 5.22 4.45 -2.38
N ALA A 10 5.11 3.30 -3.04
CA ALA A 10 5.43 1.99 -2.49
C ALA A 10 6.04 1.10 -3.59
N MET A 11 6.90 0.16 -3.21
CA MET A 11 7.43 -0.83 -4.14
C MET A 11 6.49 -2.04 -4.21
N LEU A 12 6.08 -2.41 -5.42
CA LEU A 12 5.47 -3.70 -5.72
C LEU A 12 6.58 -4.69 -6.04
N GLU A 13 6.68 -5.73 -5.22
CA GLU A 13 7.59 -6.85 -5.44
C GLU A 13 6.79 -8.13 -5.61
N ALA A 14 7.05 -8.88 -6.67
CA ALA A 14 6.47 -10.20 -6.90
C ALA A 14 7.51 -11.16 -7.47
N THR A 15 7.35 -12.45 -7.21
CA THR A 15 8.21 -13.51 -7.71
C THR A 15 7.37 -14.60 -8.35
N PHE A 16 7.73 -15.00 -9.57
CA PHE A 16 7.12 -16.10 -10.31
C PHE A 16 8.05 -17.30 -10.27
N THR A 17 7.55 -18.42 -9.76
CA THR A 17 8.26 -19.70 -9.74
C THR A 17 7.36 -20.84 -10.18
N ASP A 18 7.97 -21.92 -10.69
CA ASP A 18 7.27 -23.18 -10.89
C ASP A 18 7.08 -23.94 -9.56
N SER A 19 6.46 -25.13 -9.61
CA SER A 19 6.24 -25.95 -8.42
C SER A 19 7.52 -26.48 -7.74
N LYS A 20 8.68 -26.29 -8.37
CA LYS A 20 10.00 -26.66 -7.84
C LYS A 20 10.79 -25.44 -7.35
N GLY A 21 10.21 -24.24 -7.42
CA GLY A 21 10.86 -22.99 -7.03
C GLY A 21 11.82 -22.43 -8.09
N ILE A 22 11.78 -22.92 -9.33
CA ILE A 22 12.58 -22.39 -10.43
C ILE A 22 11.95 -21.09 -10.92
N ALA A 23 12.76 -20.04 -11.06
CA ALA A 23 12.33 -18.72 -11.53
C ALA A 23 11.70 -18.79 -12.94
N LEU A 24 10.59 -18.08 -13.13
CA LEU A 24 9.87 -18.03 -14.39
C LEU A 24 9.92 -16.62 -14.98
N GLU A 25 10.64 -16.47 -16.08
CA GLU A 25 10.59 -15.28 -16.93
C GLU A 25 9.29 -15.21 -17.73
N GLY A 26 8.76 -14.00 -17.91
CA GLY A 26 7.56 -13.79 -18.73
C GLY A 26 6.22 -14.04 -18.03
N GLY A 27 6.24 -14.31 -16.72
CA GLY A 27 5.04 -14.35 -15.89
C GLY A 27 4.34 -12.98 -15.87
N VAL A 28 3.01 -12.96 -16.05
CA VAL A 28 2.25 -11.72 -16.20
C VAL A 28 1.40 -11.48 -14.95
N LEU A 29 1.65 -10.37 -14.28
CA LEU A 29 0.92 -9.92 -13.10
C LEU A 29 0.02 -8.74 -13.46
N ASP A 30 -1.27 -8.84 -13.17
CA ASP A 30 -2.15 -7.68 -13.08
C ASP A 30 -2.34 -7.34 -11.59
N PHE A 31 -1.88 -6.15 -11.20
CA PHE A 31 -2.03 -5.59 -9.86
C PHE A 31 -3.08 -4.49 -9.88
N THR A 32 -3.97 -4.50 -8.89
CA THR A 32 -4.93 -3.43 -8.64
C THR A 32 -4.81 -2.94 -7.20
N LEU A 33 -4.81 -1.62 -7.01
CA LEU A 33 -5.02 -0.93 -5.74
C LEU A 33 -6.16 0.05 -5.90
N GLU A 34 -7.19 -0.06 -5.07
CA GLU A 34 -8.36 0.81 -5.08
C GLU A 34 -8.57 1.50 -3.74
N PHE A 35 -9.02 2.75 -3.80
CA PHE A 35 -9.40 3.55 -2.65
C PHE A 35 -10.90 3.88 -2.72
N PRO A 36 -11.75 3.29 -1.85
CA PRO A 36 -13.20 3.36 -1.99
C PRO A 36 -13.77 4.75 -1.76
N VAL A 37 -13.10 5.64 -1.01
CA VAL A 37 -13.63 6.99 -0.71
C VAL A 37 -13.33 7.96 -1.86
N LYS A 38 -12.26 7.71 -2.62
CA LYS A 38 -11.78 8.60 -3.68
C LYS A 38 -12.11 8.14 -5.10
N GLU A 39 -12.58 6.91 -5.25
CA GLU A 39 -12.68 6.23 -6.55
C GLU A 39 -11.34 6.24 -7.32
N ASP A 40 -10.22 6.43 -6.62
CA ASP A 40 -8.87 6.35 -7.20
C ASP A 40 -8.53 4.85 -7.34
N LYS A 41 -8.34 4.42 -8.59
CA LYS A 41 -7.91 3.06 -8.93
C LYS A 41 -6.55 3.11 -9.62
N ILE A 42 -5.63 2.28 -9.14
CA ILE A 42 -4.30 2.09 -9.73
C ILE A 42 -4.23 0.68 -10.27
N GLU A 43 -4.01 0.56 -11.57
CA GLU A 43 -3.83 -0.71 -12.25
C GLU A 43 -2.44 -0.78 -12.85
N LYS A 44 -1.74 -1.90 -12.62
CA LYS A 44 -0.39 -2.15 -13.14
C LYS A 44 -0.30 -3.56 -13.68
N ARG A 45 -0.09 -3.66 -14.99
CA ARG A 45 0.37 -4.91 -15.63
C ARG A 45 1.89 -4.94 -15.64
N GLN A 46 2.48 -6.01 -15.13
CA GLN A 46 3.93 -6.20 -15.07
C GLN A 46 4.30 -7.61 -15.56
N ILE A 47 5.54 -7.75 -16.06
CA ILE A 47 6.08 -9.01 -16.56
C ILE A 47 7.34 -9.34 -15.77
N SER A 48 7.49 -10.57 -15.31
CA SER A 48 8.68 -11.01 -14.59
C SER A 48 9.91 -11.06 -15.49
N ASP A 49 11.04 -10.62 -14.95
CA ASP A 49 12.35 -10.66 -15.61
C ASP A 49 12.97 -12.08 -15.64
N SER A 50 14.20 -12.20 -16.15
CA SER A 50 14.94 -13.47 -16.23
C SER A 50 15.25 -14.12 -14.88
N ALA A 51 15.14 -13.36 -13.77
CA ALA A 51 15.22 -13.88 -12.41
C ALA A 51 13.83 -14.23 -11.84
N GLY A 52 12.77 -14.17 -12.66
CA GLY A 52 11.39 -14.40 -12.26
C GLY A 52 10.84 -13.30 -11.36
N LYS A 53 11.43 -12.10 -11.35
CA LYS A 53 11.05 -11.02 -10.43
C LYS A 53 10.33 -9.88 -11.13
N ILE A 54 9.44 -9.24 -10.37
CA ILE A 54 8.83 -7.96 -10.70
C ILE A 54 9.22 -6.99 -9.60
N MET A 55 9.72 -5.82 -9.98
CA MET A 55 9.90 -4.67 -9.09
C MET A 55 9.34 -3.43 -9.79
N HIS A 56 8.28 -2.85 -9.24
CA HIS A 56 7.64 -1.68 -9.81
C HIS A 56 7.30 -0.64 -8.74
N LEU A 57 7.71 0.61 -8.96
CA LEU A 57 7.33 1.71 -8.09
C LEU A 57 5.88 2.11 -8.37
N ILE A 58 5.00 1.85 -7.40
CA ILE A 58 3.63 2.35 -7.42
C ILE A 58 3.62 3.75 -6.82
N GLU A 59 2.97 4.69 -7.51
CA GLU A 59 2.71 6.04 -7.03
C GLU A 59 1.20 6.24 -6.84
N PHE A 60 0.83 6.84 -5.72
CA PHE A 60 -0.55 7.20 -5.37
C PHE A 60 -0.58 8.62 -4.83
N LYS A 61 -1.71 9.31 -5.04
CA LYS A 61 -1.91 10.68 -4.57
C LYS A 61 -1.99 10.69 -3.05
N GLY A 62 -1.64 11.83 -2.42
CA GLY A 62 -1.98 12.05 -1.02
C GLY A 62 -3.49 12.00 -0.79
N CYS A 63 -3.92 11.62 0.42
CA CYS A 63 -5.33 11.62 0.79
C CYS A 63 -5.73 12.82 1.67
N GLU A 64 -6.97 13.28 1.50
CA GLU A 64 -7.58 14.35 2.28
C GLU A 64 -8.91 13.84 2.84
N GLY A 65 -9.33 14.34 4.01
CA GLY A 65 -10.66 14.01 4.55
C GLY A 65 -10.81 12.64 5.23
N GLY A 66 -9.79 11.76 5.21
CA GLY A 66 -9.85 10.40 5.75
C GLY A 66 -10.31 10.27 7.22
N ASN A 67 -10.54 9.02 7.64
CA ASN A 67 -11.05 8.63 8.95
C ASN A 67 -10.07 8.98 10.06
N TYR A 68 -10.59 9.37 11.24
CA TYR A 68 -9.76 9.55 12.43
C TYR A 68 -9.32 8.19 12.97
N ALA A 69 -8.01 8.03 13.17
CA ALA A 69 -7.48 6.97 14.02
C ALA A 69 -7.48 7.42 15.49
N ASP A 70 -7.33 6.47 16.40
CA ASP A 70 -7.07 6.76 17.80
C ASP A 70 -5.78 7.57 17.95
N ASP A 71 -5.76 8.45 18.95
CA ASP A 71 -4.61 9.28 19.24
C ASP A 71 -3.41 8.42 19.69
N PHE A 72 -2.25 8.71 19.11
CA PHE A 72 -0.98 8.10 19.51
C PHE A 72 -0.24 9.01 20.48
N VAL A 73 0.00 8.53 21.70
CA VAL A 73 0.75 9.28 22.71
C VAL A 73 2.21 8.81 22.75
N HIS A 74 3.13 9.74 22.55
CA HIS A 74 4.56 9.54 22.66
C HIS A 74 5.13 10.32 23.85
N TYR A 75 5.93 9.65 24.68
CA TYR A 75 6.59 10.23 25.85
C TYR A 75 8.08 10.42 25.55
N SER A 76 8.51 11.67 25.37
CA SER A 76 9.92 12.05 25.17
C SER A 76 10.11 13.52 25.53
N ASN A 77 10.78 13.80 26.65
CA ASN A 77 10.93 15.14 27.23
C ASN A 77 9.60 15.94 27.33
N GLY A 78 8.51 15.24 27.65
CA GLY A 78 7.14 15.72 27.64
C GLY A 78 6.18 14.70 27.02
N LYS A 79 4.88 15.01 27.01
CA LYS A 79 3.81 14.20 26.40
C LYS A 79 3.41 14.82 25.06
N SER A 80 3.59 14.07 23.98
CA SER A 80 3.16 14.45 22.62
C SER A 80 2.00 13.56 22.18
N THR A 81 0.84 14.15 21.94
CA THR A 81 -0.34 13.46 21.40
C THR A 81 -0.45 13.74 19.91
N TRP A 82 -0.46 12.68 19.11
CA TRP A 82 -0.52 12.74 17.66
C TRP A 82 -1.85 12.22 17.16
N SER A 83 -2.59 13.07 16.45
CA SER A 83 -3.82 12.69 15.78
C SER A 83 -3.53 12.35 14.33
N THR A 84 -4.20 11.33 13.81
CA THR A 84 -3.97 10.80 12.46
C THR A 84 -5.29 10.68 11.70
N ARG A 85 -5.29 11.09 10.44
CA ARG A 85 -6.31 10.72 9.46
C ARG A 85 -5.78 9.69 8.48
N TYR A 86 -6.57 8.67 8.19
CA TYR A 86 -6.21 7.58 7.29
C TYR A 86 -7.36 7.19 6.37
N GLU A 87 -7.02 6.56 5.26
CA GLU A 87 -7.96 5.90 4.36
C GLU A 87 -7.60 4.41 4.28
N VAL A 88 -8.62 3.57 4.06
CA VAL A 88 -8.44 2.13 3.87
C VAL A 88 -8.83 1.82 2.43
N GLY A 89 -7.84 1.41 1.65
CA GLY A 89 -8.01 0.84 0.33
C GLY A 89 -7.94 -0.69 0.35
N LYS A 90 -8.08 -1.28 -0.83
CA LYS A 90 -7.86 -2.70 -1.06
C LYS A 90 -6.88 -2.90 -2.20
N TYR A 91 -6.09 -3.95 -2.13
CA TYR A 91 -5.29 -4.39 -3.28
C TYR A 91 -5.37 -5.89 -3.48
N TRP A 92 -5.18 -6.30 -4.72
CA TRP A 92 -5.05 -7.68 -5.11
C TRP A 92 -4.15 -7.76 -6.34
N ALA A 93 -3.67 -8.97 -6.60
CA ALA A 93 -2.93 -9.25 -7.81
C ALA A 93 -3.29 -10.63 -8.35
N GLU A 94 -3.23 -10.77 -9.66
CA GLU A 94 -3.61 -11.99 -10.37
C GLU A 94 -2.58 -12.36 -11.43
N ASN A 95 -2.35 -13.66 -11.59
CA ASN A 95 -1.52 -14.21 -12.66
C ASN A 95 -2.40 -14.40 -13.90
N VAL A 96 -2.23 -13.51 -14.89
CA VAL A 96 -3.04 -13.46 -16.10
C VAL A 96 -2.94 -14.76 -16.93
N LEU A 97 -1.80 -15.46 -16.85
CA LEU A 97 -1.56 -16.66 -17.66
C LEU A 97 -2.33 -17.89 -17.16
N LEU A 98 -2.75 -17.91 -15.89
CA LEU A 98 -3.49 -19.04 -15.34
C LEU A 98 -4.96 -19.06 -15.78
N LYS A 99 -5.55 -17.92 -16.19
CA LYS A 99 -6.95 -17.81 -16.65
C LYS A 99 -7.91 -18.57 -15.73
N ASP A 100 -8.64 -19.56 -16.26
CA ASP A 100 -9.62 -20.36 -15.53
C ASP A 100 -9.00 -21.32 -14.49
N LEU A 101 -7.67 -21.51 -14.52
CA LEU A 101 -6.92 -22.25 -13.53
C LEU A 101 -6.43 -21.37 -12.37
N ALA A 102 -6.65 -20.05 -12.45
CA ALA A 102 -6.28 -19.15 -11.38
C ALA A 102 -7.22 -19.32 -10.19
N ASP A 103 -6.64 -19.44 -8.98
CA ASP A 103 -7.41 -19.24 -7.77
C ASP A 103 -8.00 -17.82 -7.76
N LYS A 104 -9.16 -17.66 -7.13
CA LYS A 104 -9.74 -16.33 -6.93
C LYS A 104 -8.69 -15.45 -6.21
N PRO A 105 -8.36 -14.26 -6.75
CA PRO A 105 -7.36 -13.39 -6.14
C PRO A 105 -7.80 -13.01 -4.72
N HIS A 106 -6.86 -13.08 -3.79
CA HIS A 106 -7.09 -12.65 -2.42
C HIS A 106 -7.02 -11.12 -2.34
N GLU A 107 -8.03 -10.53 -1.72
CA GLU A 107 -8.07 -9.09 -1.44
C GLU A 107 -7.39 -8.78 -0.11
N TYR A 108 -6.41 -7.89 -0.14
CA TYR A 108 -5.71 -7.39 1.04
C TYR A 108 -6.11 -5.95 1.34
N TRP A 109 -6.09 -5.58 2.62
CA TRP A 109 -6.32 -4.20 3.05
C TRP A 109 -5.06 -3.35 2.93
N PHE A 110 -5.20 -2.11 2.48
CA PHE A 110 -4.13 -1.12 2.38
C PHE A 110 -4.46 0.12 3.23
N GLY A 111 -3.66 0.38 4.25
CA GLY A 111 -3.81 1.59 5.07
C GLY A 111 -2.98 2.74 4.53
N HIS A 112 -3.62 3.88 4.22
CA HIS A 112 -2.95 5.07 3.72
C HIS A 112 -3.09 6.24 4.70
N ILE A 113 -1.97 6.79 5.17
CA ILE A 113 -1.99 7.94 6.08
C ILE A 113 -2.19 9.22 5.28
N CYS A 114 -3.32 9.89 5.49
CA CYS A 114 -3.68 11.15 4.84
C CYS A 114 -2.99 12.34 5.49
N LYS A 115 -3.02 12.37 6.83
CA LYS A 115 -2.50 13.48 7.61
C LYS A 115 -2.12 12.98 8.99
N ARG A 116 -1.01 13.48 9.52
CA ARG A 116 -0.66 13.33 10.93
C ARG A 116 -0.20 14.66 11.48
N TRP A 117 -0.69 15.02 12.66
CA TRP A 117 -0.34 16.29 13.30
C TRP A 117 -0.27 16.14 14.82
N LEU A 118 0.55 16.97 15.44
CA LEU A 118 0.63 17.09 16.89
C LEU A 118 -0.63 17.83 17.37
N SER A 119 -1.51 17.15 18.09
CA SER A 119 -2.76 17.72 18.59
C SER A 119 -2.60 18.30 19.99
N ASN A 120 -1.69 17.75 20.79
CA ASN A 120 -1.36 18.27 22.11
C ASN A 120 0.11 18.02 22.43
N TRP A 121 0.77 19.02 23.03
CA TRP A 121 2.09 18.88 23.61
C TRP A 121 2.10 19.52 24.99
N SER A 122 2.53 18.74 25.99
CA SER A 122 2.77 19.25 27.34
C SER A 122 4.15 18.81 27.81
N ARG A 123 4.76 19.64 28.65
CA ARG A 123 5.96 19.29 29.42
C ARG A 123 5.54 19.28 30.88
N ASP A 124 5.90 18.21 31.58
CA ASP A 124 5.74 18.16 33.04
C ASP A 124 6.69 19.18 33.70
#